data_AF-A0A4U9HJ34-F1
#
_entry.id   AF-A0A4U9HJ34-F1
#
_cell.length_a   1.000
_cell.length_b   1.000
_cell.length_c   1.000
_cell.angle_alpha   90.00
_cell.angle_beta   90.00
_cell.angle_gamma   90.00
#
_symmetry.space_group_name_H-M   'P 1'
#
loop_
_entity.id
_entity.type
_entity.pdbx_description
1 polymer ?
#
loop_
_entity_poly.entity_id
_entity_poly.type
_entity_poly.pdbx_seq_one_letter_code
_entity_poly.pdbx_strand_id
1 'polypeptide(L)'
;MVETLAEFAGVPVWNGLTNEFHPTQLLADLLTMQEHLPGKAFNEMVLVYTGDARNNMGNSMLEAAALTGLDLRLVAPKACWPEESLVAECSALAEKNGGKITLTEDVAAGVKGADFIYTDVWGVDGGSQREVGGADCAAAWAIR
;
A
#
# COMPACT_ATOMS: atom_id res chain seq x y z
N MET A 1 17.53 -6.46 -7.76
CA MET A 1 18.86 -5.92 -7.38
C MET A 1 19.12 -6.07 -5.89
N VAL A 2 18.19 -5.69 -5.01
CA VAL A 2 18.36 -5.84 -3.55
C VAL A 2 18.58 -7.30 -3.12
N GLU A 3 17.83 -8.25 -3.69
CA GLU A 3 18.01 -9.69 -3.41
C GLU A 3 19.41 -10.19 -3.79
N THR A 4 19.87 -9.85 -4.99
CA THR A 4 21.23 -10.18 -5.45
C THR A 4 22.29 -9.54 -4.54
N LEU A 5 22.08 -8.28 -4.13
CA LEU A 5 23.00 -7.63 -3.19
C LEU A 5 23.04 -8.37 -1.86
N ALA A 6 21.88 -8.77 -1.32
CA ALA A 6 21.79 -9.55 -0.08
C ALA A 6 22.48 -10.91 -0.19
N GLU A 7 22.35 -11.59 -1.33
CA GLU A 7 23.00 -12.88 -1.59
C GLU A 7 24.54 -12.79 -1.56
N PHE A 8 25.12 -11.72 -2.13
CA PHE A 8 26.57 -11.62 -2.32
C PHE A 8 27.31 -10.71 -1.34
N ALA A 9 26.63 -9.87 -0.55
CA ALA A 9 27.30 -8.85 0.28
C ALA A 9 28.05 -9.43 1.50
N GLY A 10 27.62 -10.58 2.03
CA GLY A 10 28.20 -11.15 3.26
C GLY A 10 27.92 -10.35 4.54
N VAL A 11 27.05 -9.34 4.47
CA VAL A 11 26.59 -8.49 5.57
C VAL A 11 25.09 -8.23 5.42
N PRO A 12 24.38 -7.80 6.48
CA PRO A 12 22.97 -7.42 6.36
C PRO A 12 22.75 -6.33 5.31
N VAL A 13 21.71 -6.53 4.49
CA VAL A 13 21.26 -5.56 3.47
C VAL A 13 19.82 -5.18 3.80
N TRP A 14 19.54 -3.88 3.79
CA TRP A 14 18.21 -3.36 4.08
C TRP A 14 17.62 -2.73 2.83
N ASN A 15 16.41 -3.14 2.45
CA ASN A 15 15.68 -2.53 1.33
C ASN A 15 15.15 -1.15 1.73
N GLY A 16 15.85 -0.10 1.31
CA GLY A 16 15.36 1.27 1.48
C GLY A 16 14.16 1.58 0.58
N LEU A 17 14.20 1.16 -0.68
CA LEU A 17 13.15 1.28 -1.70
C LEU A 17 13.55 0.46 -2.94
N THR A 18 12.63 -0.33 -3.49
CA THR A 18 12.70 -0.89 -4.86
C THR A 18 11.47 -0.45 -5.67
N ASN A 19 11.43 -0.88 -6.93
CA ASN A 19 10.24 -0.66 -7.78
C ASN A 19 9.02 -1.39 -7.20
N GLU A 20 9.24 -2.53 -6.54
CA GLU A 20 8.17 -3.41 -6.06
C GLU A 20 7.78 -3.13 -4.61
N PHE A 21 8.70 -2.70 -3.73
CA PHE A 21 8.44 -2.57 -2.29
C PHE A 21 9.19 -1.42 -1.63
N HIS A 22 8.61 -0.86 -0.57
CA HIS A 22 9.17 0.19 0.28
C HIS A 22 8.95 -0.13 1.77
N PRO A 23 9.59 -1.20 2.29
CA PRO A 23 9.26 -1.74 3.61
C PRO A 23 9.65 -0.81 4.77
N THR A 24 10.65 0.05 4.59
CA THR A 24 11.08 1.03 5.60
C THR A 24 10.04 2.12 5.83
N GLN A 25 9.37 2.60 4.77
CA GLN A 25 8.28 3.57 4.89
C GLN A 25 7.12 2.96 5.66
N LEU A 26 6.78 1.71 5.36
CA LEU A 26 5.70 1.02 6.06
C LEU A 26 5.93 0.91 7.57
N LEU A 27 7.17 0.66 8.01
CA LEU A 27 7.49 0.64 9.45
C LEU A 27 7.23 2.00 10.11
N ALA A 28 7.54 3.10 9.43
CA ALA A 28 7.25 4.44 9.93
C ALA A 28 5.75 4.73 9.97
N ASP A 29 5.02 4.32 8.93
CA ASP A 29 3.57 4.52 8.83
C ASP A 29 2.82 3.75 9.93
N LEU A 30 3.17 2.47 10.13
CA LEU A 30 2.56 1.63 11.16
C LEU A 30 2.82 2.17 12.58
N LEU A 31 4.04 2.65 12.86
CA LEU A 31 4.34 3.31 14.13
C LEU A 31 3.49 4.57 14.31
N THR A 32 3.39 5.40 13.26
CA THR A 32 2.58 6.63 13.28
C THR A 32 1.11 6.33 13.56
N MET A 33 0.56 5.29 12.93
CA MET A 33 -0.82 4.86 13.17
C MET A 33 -1.04 4.43 14.63
N GLN A 34 -0.09 3.69 15.22
CA GLN A 34 -0.14 3.30 16.64
C GLN A 34 -0.07 4.52 17.58
N GLU A 35 0.78 5.49 17.28
CA GLU A 35 0.91 6.71 18.08
C GLU A 35 -0.36 7.57 18.02
N HIS A 36 -1.04 7.61 16.87
CA HIS A 36 -2.26 8.40 16.67
C HIS A 36 -3.55 7.70 17.14
N LEU A 37 -3.54 6.37 17.28
CA LEU A 37 -4.65 5.58 17.85
C LEU A 37 -4.14 4.67 18.98
N PRO A 38 -3.69 5.26 20.11
CA PRO A 38 -3.08 4.51 21.19
C PRO A 38 -4.07 3.50 21.79
N GLY A 39 -3.60 2.26 21.98
CA GLY A 39 -4.39 1.17 22.58
C GLY A 39 -5.32 0.45 21.61
N LYS A 40 -5.42 0.91 20.36
CA LYS A 40 -6.15 0.22 19.29
C LYS A 40 -5.18 -0.72 18.57
N ALA A 41 -5.56 -1.99 18.40
CA ALA A 41 -4.76 -2.94 17.61
C ALA A 41 -4.92 -2.66 16.12
N PHE A 42 -3.95 -3.08 15.29
CA PHE A 42 -4.01 -2.84 13.85
C PHE A 42 -5.24 -3.46 13.18
N ASN A 43 -5.70 -4.62 13.64
CA ASN A 43 -6.90 -5.26 13.12
C ASN A 43 -8.23 -4.60 13.51
N GLU A 44 -8.17 -3.53 14.30
CA GLU A 44 -9.29 -2.67 14.59
C GLU A 44 -9.24 -1.39 13.73
N MET A 45 -8.13 -1.14 13.01
CA MET A 45 -7.90 0.07 12.22
C MET A 45 -8.30 -0.11 10.75
N VAL A 46 -8.85 0.96 10.17
CA VAL A 46 -9.17 1.06 8.75
C VAL A 46 -8.18 2.01 8.06
N LEU A 47 -7.37 1.46 7.15
CA LEU A 47 -6.44 2.23 6.33
C LEU A 47 -6.92 2.27 4.88
N VAL A 48 -7.05 3.47 4.34
CA VAL A 48 -7.38 3.68 2.93
C VAL A 48 -6.16 4.22 2.20
N TYR A 49 -5.81 3.59 1.08
CA TYR A 49 -4.82 4.12 0.16
C TYR A 49 -5.51 4.51 -1.15
N THR A 50 -5.42 5.78 -1.54
CA THR A 50 -6.07 6.34 -2.74
C THR A 50 -5.08 6.63 -3.85
N GLY A 51 -5.50 6.48 -5.11
CA GLY A 51 -4.72 6.89 -6.29
C GLY A 51 -4.06 5.73 -7.04
N ASP A 52 -2.77 5.85 -7.39
CA ASP A 52 -2.04 4.74 -8.02
C ASP A 52 -1.59 3.70 -6.99
N ALA A 53 -2.35 2.60 -6.89
CA ALA A 53 -2.05 1.47 -6.00
C ALA A 53 -1.18 0.40 -6.66
N ARG A 54 -0.73 0.60 -7.91
CA ARG A 54 0.14 -0.33 -8.63
C ARG A 54 1.59 0.15 -8.59
N ASN A 55 2.06 0.49 -7.40
CA ASN A 55 3.42 0.93 -7.14
C ASN A 55 3.98 0.20 -5.91
N ASN A 56 5.21 0.54 -5.53
CA ASN A 56 5.86 -0.03 -4.35
C ASN A 56 5.08 0.20 -3.05
N MET A 57 4.43 1.36 -2.89
CA MET A 57 3.61 1.65 -1.71
C MET A 57 2.35 0.78 -1.67
N GLY A 58 1.61 0.67 -2.76
CA GLY A 58 0.42 -0.19 -2.83
C GLY A 58 0.74 -1.66 -2.51
N ASN A 59 1.84 -2.19 -3.04
CA ASN A 59 2.31 -3.53 -2.71
C ASN A 59 2.72 -3.66 -1.23
N SER A 60 3.45 -2.68 -0.70
CA SER A 60 3.86 -2.70 0.72
C SER A 60 2.66 -2.61 1.67
N MET A 61 1.61 -1.88 1.28
CA MET A 61 0.36 -1.82 2.03
C MET A 61 -0.34 -3.19 2.07
N LEU A 62 -0.32 -3.96 0.97
CA LEU A 62 -0.82 -5.35 0.99
C LEU A 62 -0.07 -6.21 2.01
N GLU A 63 1.27 -6.12 2.05
CA GLU A 63 2.08 -6.82 3.06
C GLU A 63 1.76 -6.37 4.48
N ALA A 64 1.52 -5.08 4.68
CA ALA A 64 1.10 -4.53 5.97
C ALA A 64 -0.19 -5.18 6.46
N ALA A 65 -1.21 -5.21 5.61
CA ALA A 65 -2.49 -5.82 5.94
C ALA A 65 -2.36 -7.32 6.20
N ALA A 66 -1.56 -8.00 5.36
CA ALA A 66 -1.26 -9.42 5.52
C ALA A 66 -0.64 -9.74 6.87
N LEU A 67 0.29 -8.92 7.37
CA LEU A 67 1.03 -9.16 8.61
C LEU A 67 0.31 -8.66 9.88
N THR A 68 -0.47 -7.59 9.77
CA THR A 68 -1.04 -6.88 10.93
C THR A 68 -2.55 -7.07 11.09
N GLY A 69 -3.24 -7.52 10.03
CA GLY A 69 -4.69 -7.67 10.03
C GLY A 69 -5.46 -6.37 9.83
N LEU A 70 -4.87 -5.32 9.25
CA LEU A 70 -5.61 -4.10 8.89
C LEU A 70 -6.85 -4.38 8.03
N ASP A 71 -7.91 -3.55 8.17
CA ASP A 71 -8.89 -3.34 7.09
C ASP A 71 -8.28 -2.36 6.09
N LEU A 72 -7.57 -2.90 5.10
CA LEU A 72 -6.95 -2.14 4.03
C LEU A 72 -7.92 -1.97 2.87
N ARG A 73 -8.02 -0.73 2.37
CA ARG A 73 -8.83 -0.41 1.20
C ARG A 73 -7.99 0.31 0.17
N LEU A 74 -7.80 -0.32 -0.98
CA LEU A 74 -7.16 0.26 -2.15
C LEU A 74 -8.25 0.88 -3.03
N VAL A 75 -8.30 2.20 -3.00
CA VAL A 75 -9.37 3.02 -3.57
C VAL A 75 -8.79 3.71 -4.80
N ALA A 76 -8.88 3.01 -5.92
CA ALA A 76 -8.10 3.28 -7.13
C ALA A 76 -8.84 2.79 -8.39
N PRO A 77 -8.56 3.35 -9.58
CA PRO A 77 -8.99 2.75 -10.83
C PRO A 77 -8.47 1.33 -10.98
N LYS A 78 -9.24 0.43 -11.59
CA LYS A 78 -8.82 -0.97 -11.81
C LYS A 78 -7.48 -1.12 -12.52
N ALA A 79 -7.18 -0.21 -13.45
CA ALA A 79 -5.90 -0.21 -14.18
C ALA A 79 -4.68 0.06 -13.27
N CYS A 80 -4.91 0.67 -12.12
CA CYS A 80 -3.93 1.00 -11.09
C CYS A 80 -4.07 0.10 -9.85
N TRP A 81 -4.69 -1.08 -9.98
CA TRP A 81 -4.68 -2.08 -8.90
C TRP A 81 -3.36 -2.87 -8.90
N PRO A 82 -2.92 -3.36 -7.72
CA PRO A 82 -1.77 -4.27 -7.64
C PRO A 82 -2.00 -5.57 -8.42
N GLU A 83 -0.93 -6.34 -8.58
CA GLU A 83 -0.98 -7.64 -9.24
C GLU A 83 -1.90 -8.62 -8.48
N GLU A 84 -2.75 -9.35 -9.22
CA GLU A 84 -3.84 -10.15 -8.64
C GLU A 84 -3.35 -11.28 -7.72
N SER A 85 -2.22 -11.93 -8.06
CA SER A 85 -1.67 -13.01 -7.24
C SER A 85 -1.16 -12.51 -5.89
N LEU A 86 -0.51 -11.34 -5.85
CA LEU A 86 -0.11 -10.69 -4.61
C LEU A 86 -1.33 -10.28 -3.76
N VAL A 87 -2.36 -9.71 -4.40
CA VAL A 87 -3.61 -9.38 -3.70
C VAL A 87 -4.24 -10.63 -3.08
N ALA A 88 -4.30 -11.75 -3.82
CA ALA A 88 -4.89 -12.99 -3.34
C ALA A 88 -4.11 -13.58 -2.16
N GLU A 89 -2.77 -13.61 -2.25
CA GLU A 89 -1.90 -14.08 -1.17
C GLU A 89 -2.06 -13.23 0.09
N CYS A 90 -1.93 -11.91 -0.04
CA CYS A 90 -2.04 -11.00 1.09
C CYS A 90 -3.44 -10.99 1.69
N SER A 91 -4.49 -11.13 0.88
CA SER A 91 -5.87 -11.20 1.38
C SER A 91 -6.08 -12.43 2.27
N ALA A 92 -5.58 -13.60 1.84
CA ALA A 92 -5.68 -14.83 2.63
C ALA A 92 -4.91 -14.76 3.96
N LEU A 93 -3.81 -14.02 4.00
CA LEU A 93 -3.03 -13.77 5.24
C LEU A 93 -3.71 -12.74 6.13
N ALA A 94 -4.23 -11.65 5.55
CA ALA A 94 -4.94 -10.60 6.28
C ALA A 94 -6.16 -11.18 7.01
N GLU A 95 -6.97 -12.00 6.33
CA GLU A 95 -8.13 -12.67 6.94
C GLU A 95 -7.75 -13.54 8.15
N LYS A 96 -6.62 -14.26 8.08
CA LYS A 96 -6.12 -15.05 9.22
C LYS A 96 -5.74 -14.19 10.43
N ASN A 97 -5.34 -12.95 10.18
CA ASN A 97 -4.97 -11.98 11.21
C ASN A 97 -6.14 -11.07 11.64
N GLY A 98 -7.35 -11.35 11.17
CA GLY A 98 -8.57 -10.61 11.52
C GLY A 98 -8.82 -9.37 10.67
N GLY A 99 -8.06 -9.19 9.59
CA GLY A 99 -8.17 -8.08 8.66
C GLY A 99 -8.94 -8.40 7.39
N LYS A 100 -8.90 -7.43 6.47
CA LYS A 100 -9.55 -7.52 5.16
C LYS A 100 -8.83 -6.62 4.17
N ILE A 101 -8.75 -7.07 2.92
CA ILE A 101 -8.28 -6.23 1.80
C ILE A 101 -9.46 -6.01 0.85
N THR A 102 -9.73 -4.74 0.53
CA THR A 102 -10.81 -4.34 -0.39
C THR A 102 -10.23 -3.49 -1.51
N LEU A 103 -10.43 -3.90 -2.77
CA LEU A 103 -10.11 -3.09 -3.95
C LEU A 103 -11.41 -2.52 -4.51
N THR A 104 -11.47 -1.21 -4.74
CA THR A 104 -12.71 -0.55 -5.21
C THR A 104 -12.45 0.70 -6.03
N GLU A 105 -13.33 0.92 -7.02
CA GLU A 105 -13.43 2.15 -7.81
C GLU A 105 -14.49 3.13 -7.24
N ASP A 106 -15.12 2.80 -6.12
CA ASP A 106 -16.06 3.69 -5.43
C ASP A 106 -15.34 4.43 -4.29
N VAL A 107 -15.00 5.70 -4.51
CA VAL A 107 -14.41 6.58 -3.50
C VAL A 107 -15.28 6.66 -2.25
N ALA A 108 -16.57 6.94 -2.42
CA ALA A 108 -17.47 7.23 -1.32
C ALA A 108 -17.65 6.03 -0.39
N ALA A 109 -17.80 4.83 -0.97
CA ALA A 109 -17.84 3.60 -0.19
C ALA A 109 -16.46 3.25 0.41
N GLY A 110 -15.38 3.45 -0.36
CA GLY A 110 -14.01 3.12 0.04
C GLY A 110 -13.53 3.91 1.27
N VAL A 111 -13.71 5.23 1.27
CA VAL A 111 -13.21 6.11 2.34
C VAL A 111 -14.09 6.10 3.60
N LYS A 112 -15.29 5.53 3.53
CA LYS A 112 -16.27 5.61 4.63
C LYS A 112 -15.76 4.90 5.89
N GLY A 113 -15.61 5.66 6.97
CA GLY A 113 -15.16 5.12 8.27
C GLY A 113 -13.67 4.76 8.29
N ALA A 114 -12.88 5.31 7.38
CA ALA A 114 -11.43 5.24 7.45
C ALA A 114 -10.92 5.91 8.72
N ASP A 115 -9.98 5.28 9.41
CA ASP A 115 -9.17 5.94 10.44
C ASP A 115 -8.08 6.80 9.79
N PHE A 116 -7.50 6.29 8.70
CA PHE A 116 -6.44 6.96 7.94
C PHE A 116 -6.73 6.91 6.44
N ILE A 117 -6.44 8.02 5.75
CA ILE A 117 -6.41 8.10 4.28
C ILE A 117 -4.99 8.49 3.87
N TYR A 118 -4.35 7.63 3.09
CA TYR A 118 -3.00 7.75 2.59
C TYR A 118 -3.03 7.90 1.06
N THR A 119 -2.11 8.69 0.51
CA THR A 119 -1.87 8.78 -0.93
C THR A 119 -0.38 8.98 -1.19
N ASP A 120 0.06 8.63 -2.39
CA ASP A 120 1.37 8.97 -2.91
C ASP A 120 1.23 9.84 -4.18
N VAL A 121 2.35 10.36 -4.69
CA VAL A 121 2.41 11.10 -5.95
C VAL A 121 2.01 10.22 -7.15
N TRP A 122 1.39 10.82 -8.16
CA TRP A 122 0.96 10.12 -9.37
C TRP A 122 1.69 10.68 -10.60
N GLY A 123 2.54 9.85 -11.21
CA GLY A 123 3.42 10.28 -12.30
C GLY A 123 4.74 10.88 -11.78
N VAL A 124 5.83 10.41 -12.38
CA VAL A 124 7.22 10.39 -11.88
C VAL A 124 7.92 11.75 -11.67
N ASP A 125 8.74 11.78 -10.60
CA ASP A 125 10.13 12.22 -10.71
C ASP A 125 11.01 11.02 -11.14
N GLY A 126 11.73 11.16 -12.27
CA GLY A 126 12.96 10.40 -12.53
C GLY A 126 12.99 9.27 -13.59
N GLY A 127 11.87 8.83 -14.17
CA GLY A 127 11.86 7.72 -15.16
C GLY A 127 11.16 8.07 -16.46
N SER A 128 11.77 7.82 -17.61
CA SER A 128 11.10 7.97 -18.91
C SER A 128 10.02 6.90 -19.10
N GLN A 129 8.83 7.10 -18.57
CA GLN A 129 7.64 6.45 -19.09
C GLN A 129 6.54 7.48 -19.28
N ARG A 130 6.43 7.92 -20.54
CA ARG A 130 5.16 8.27 -21.15
C ARG A 130 4.31 7.00 -21.19
N GLU A 131 3.82 6.54 -20.05
CA GLU A 131 2.65 5.70 -20.01
C GLU A 131 1.50 6.54 -19.48
N VAL A 132 0.42 6.52 -20.24
CA VAL A 132 -0.73 7.41 -20.14
C VAL A 132 -1.52 7.21 -18.83
N GLY A 133 -1.13 6.25 -17.97
CA GLY A 133 -1.86 5.85 -16.77
C GLY A 133 -1.75 6.78 -15.55
N GLY A 134 -0.65 7.52 -15.38
CA GLY A 134 -0.45 8.36 -14.18
C GLY A 134 -1.44 9.52 -14.07
N ALA A 135 -1.85 10.10 -15.21
CA ALA A 135 -2.85 11.16 -15.25
C ALA A 135 -4.28 10.62 -15.06
N ASP A 136 -4.57 9.43 -15.58
CA ASP A 136 -5.87 8.78 -15.46
C ASP A 136 -6.16 8.32 -14.02
N CYS A 137 -5.11 8.06 -13.22
CA CYS A 137 -5.23 7.68 -11.81
C CYS A 137 -5.30 8.86 -10.82
N ALA A 138 -5.24 10.11 -11.31
CA ALA A 138 -5.08 11.30 -10.45
C ALA A 138 -6.35 12.12 -10.18
N ALA A 139 -7.19 12.37 -11.19
CA ALA A 139 -8.16 13.48 -11.11
C ALA A 139 -9.35 13.24 -10.17
N ALA A 140 -9.85 11.99 -10.09
CA ALA A 140 -11.00 11.64 -9.24
C ALA A 140 -10.61 11.20 -7.81
N TRP A 141 -9.32 11.07 -7.54
CA TRP A 141 -8.79 10.41 -6.33
C TRP A 141 -7.96 11.34 -5.45
N ALA A 142 -7.85 12.62 -5.85
CA ALA A 142 -7.23 13.69 -5.07
C ALA A 142 -7.94 13.87 -3.72
N ILE A 143 -7.19 13.68 -2.64
CA ILE A 143 -7.59 14.09 -1.30
C ILE A 143 -7.62 15.63 -1.30
N ARG A 144 -8.80 16.22 -1.12
CA ARG A 144 -9.01 17.68 -1.05
C ARG A 144 -9.76 18.05 0.21
#